data_AF-A0A239MJU8-F1
#
_entry.id   AF-A0A239MJU8-F1
#
_cell.length_a   1.000
_cell.length_b   1.000
_cell.length_c   1.000
_cell.angle_alpha   90.00
_cell.angle_beta   90.00
_cell.angle_gamma   90.00
#
_symmetry.space_group_name_H-M   'P 1'
#
loop_
_entity.id
_entity.type
_entity.pdbx_description
1 polymer ?
#
loop_
_entity_poly.entity_id
_entity_poly.type
_entity_poly.pdbx_seq_one_letter_code
_entity_poly.pdbx_strand_id
1 'polypeptide(L)'
;TAPPKIQATLSPQGLQAVLNGDTIELAFEDGEVLEAVLGPTAGAEVAAAEPGAPVPVTLVTQSPLPASRSGQMAQLRIVREVPLLGGIFGRSGAVFGG
;
A
#
# COMPACT_ATOMS: atom_id res chain seq x y z
N THR A 1 -15.93 7.68 -15.32
CA THR A 1 -14.86 8.45 -14.64
C THR A 1 -13.68 7.54 -14.46
N ALA A 2 -12.48 7.95 -14.87
CA ALA A 2 -11.29 7.12 -14.67
C ALA A 2 -11.04 6.97 -13.16
N PRO A 3 -10.61 5.79 -12.68
CA PRO A 3 -10.27 5.63 -11.27
C PRO A 3 -9.15 6.62 -10.92
N PRO A 4 -9.26 7.30 -9.77
CA PRO A 4 -8.24 8.26 -9.34
C PRO A 4 -6.90 7.55 -9.17
N LYS A 5 -5.86 8.19 -9.67
CA LYS A 5 -4.49 7.67 -9.64
C LYS A 5 -3.79 8.23 -8.41
N ILE A 6 -3.13 7.36 -7.66
CA ILE A 6 -2.36 7.74 -6.48
C ILE A 6 -0.89 7.60 -6.84
N GLN A 7 -0.11 8.68 -6.70
CA GLN A 7 1.33 8.61 -6.88
C GLN A 7 1.99 8.29 -5.55
N ALA A 8 2.83 7.26 -5.54
CA ALA A 8 3.60 6.88 -4.36
C ALA A 8 5.05 6.61 -4.74
N THR A 9 5.97 6.87 -3.82
CA THR A 9 7.37 6.49 -3.99
C THR A 9 7.65 5.29 -3.11
N LEU A 10 7.96 4.15 -3.71
CA LEU A 10 8.32 2.93 -2.99
C LEU A 10 9.84 2.80 -2.88
N SER A 11 10.32 2.39 -1.70
CA SER A 11 11.69 1.93 -1.57
C SER A 11 11.88 0.61 -2.34
N PRO A 12 13.12 0.24 -2.72
CA PRO A 12 13.39 -1.06 -3.35
C PRO A 12 12.84 -2.24 -2.54
N GLN A 13 12.94 -2.17 -1.21
CA GLN A 13 12.44 -3.19 -0.29
C GLN A 13 10.92 -3.27 -0.31
N GLY A 14 10.24 -2.11 -0.29
CA GLY A 14 8.78 -2.06 -0.37
C GLY A 14 8.26 -2.57 -1.71
N LEU A 15 8.92 -2.20 -2.81
CA LEU A 15 8.57 -2.71 -4.13
C LEU A 15 8.72 -4.23 -4.20
N GLN A 16 9.83 -4.77 -3.68
CA GLN A 16 10.05 -6.22 -3.65
C GLN A 16 9.00 -6.95 -2.80
N ALA A 17 8.59 -6.37 -1.66
CA ALA A 17 7.53 -6.91 -0.82
C ALA A 17 6.19 -7.02 -1.57
N VAL A 18 5.79 -5.97 -2.29
CA VAL A 18 4.57 -5.96 -3.11
C VAL A 18 4.65 -6.98 -4.26
N LEU A 19 5.80 -7.07 -4.95
CA LEU A 19 6.00 -8.06 -6.02
C LEU A 19 5.97 -9.51 -5.50
N ASN A 20 6.28 -9.72 -4.22
CA ASN A 20 6.18 -11.02 -3.55
C ASN A 20 4.76 -11.35 -3.06
N GLY A 21 3.78 -10.47 -3.30
CA GLY A 21 2.37 -10.69 -2.95
C GLY A 21 1.91 -10.02 -1.65
N ASP A 22 2.72 -9.17 -1.02
CA ASP A 22 2.27 -8.37 0.12
C ASP A 22 1.23 -7.31 -0.33
N THR A 23 0.22 -7.04 0.50
CA THR A 23 -0.89 -6.12 0.19
C THR A 23 -0.46 -4.66 0.41
N ILE A 24 -0.87 -3.75 -0.48
CA ILE A 24 -0.70 -2.30 -0.27
C ILE A 24 -1.98 -1.72 0.35
N GLU A 25 -1.82 -1.09 1.50
CA GLU A 25 -2.84 -0.32 2.19
C GLU A 25 -2.51 1.17 2.20
N LEU A 26 -3.53 1.99 2.04
CA LEU A 26 -3.47 3.43 2.15
C LEU A 26 -4.26 3.84 3.39
N ALA A 27 -3.55 4.26 4.43
CA ALA A 27 -4.15 4.74 5.67
C ALA A 27 -4.26 6.27 5.62
N PHE A 28 -5.48 6.78 5.75
CA PHE A 28 -5.78 8.21 5.80
C PHE A 28 -5.78 8.71 7.25
N GLU A 29 -5.67 10.03 7.44
CA GLU A 29 -5.55 10.65 8.78
C GLU A 29 -6.76 10.40 9.69
N ASP A 30 -7.94 10.14 9.12
CA ASP A 30 -9.15 9.83 9.87
C ASP A 30 -9.30 8.33 10.21
N GLY A 31 -8.27 7.53 9.93
CA GLY A 31 -8.21 6.11 10.27
C GLY A 31 -8.86 5.19 9.23
N GLU A 32 -9.40 5.73 8.14
CA GLU A 32 -9.86 4.92 7.01
C GLU A 32 -8.67 4.25 6.32
N VAL A 33 -8.83 2.98 5.94
CA VAL A 33 -7.83 2.21 5.21
C VAL A 33 -8.42 1.73 3.89
N LEU A 34 -7.72 1.98 2.80
CA LEU A 34 -8.09 1.51 1.47
C LEU A 34 -7.00 0.63 0.88
N GLU A 35 -7.39 -0.51 0.33
CA GLU A 35 -6.48 -1.34 -0.42
C GLU A 35 -6.18 -0.76 -1.81
N ALA A 36 -4.92 -0.84 -2.19
CA ALA A 36 -4.43 -0.43 -3.49
C ALA A 36 -3.57 -1.52 -4.12
N VAL A 37 -3.43 -1.42 -5.43
CA VAL A 37 -2.55 -2.28 -6.23
C VAL A 37 -1.67 -1.41 -7.12
N LEU A 38 -0.57 -1.99 -7.59
CA LEU A 38 0.24 -1.38 -8.62
C LEU A 38 -0.59 -1.15 -9.89
N GLY A 39 -0.48 0.04 -10.45
CA GLY A 39 -1.14 0.40 -11.69
C GLY A 39 -0.59 -0.36 -12.90
N PRO A 40 -1.29 -0.32 -14.05
CA PRO A 40 -0.89 -1.05 -15.26
C PRO A 40 0.47 -0.60 -15.82
N THR A 41 0.94 0.59 -15.45
CA THR A 41 2.23 1.15 -15.87
C THR A 41 3.39 0.82 -14.92
N ALA A 42 3.13 0.14 -13.81
CA ALA A 42 4.14 -0.10 -12.78
C ALA A 42 5.37 -0.84 -13.30
N GLY A 43 5.21 -1.80 -14.22
CA GLY A 43 6.35 -2.50 -14.82
C GLY A 43 7.32 -1.55 -15.57
N ALA A 44 6.78 -0.56 -16.29
CA ALA A 44 7.59 0.44 -16.99
C ALA A 44 8.22 1.45 -16.02
N GLU A 45 7.49 1.82 -14.96
CA GLU A 45 7.97 2.73 -13.91
C GLU A 45 9.17 2.14 -13.15
N VAL A 46 9.08 0.84 -12.81
CA VAL A 46 10.17 0.08 -12.17
C VAL A 46 11.36 -0.07 -13.10
N ALA A 47 11.14 -0.35 -14.39
CA ALA A 47 12.22 -0.51 -15.36
C ALA A 47 12.95 0.81 -15.68
N ALA A 48 12.27 1.94 -15.54
CA ALA A 48 12.85 3.27 -15.76
C ALA A 48 13.66 3.79 -14.56
N ALA A 49 13.47 3.21 -13.37
CA ALA A 49 14.17 3.63 -12.16
C ALA A 49 15.57 3.01 -12.05
N GLU A 50 16.49 3.75 -11.44
CA GLU A 50 17.82 3.22 -11.16
C GLU A 50 17.76 2.08 -10.14
N PRO A 51 18.55 1.01 -10.31
CA PRO A 51 18.61 -0.09 -9.36
C PRO A 51 18.96 0.40 -7.95
N GLY A 52 18.13 0.07 -6.97
CA GLY A 52 18.34 0.47 -5.57
C GLY A 52 17.88 1.89 -5.23
N ALA A 53 17.39 2.68 -6.19
CA ALA A 53 16.76 3.96 -5.93
C ALA A 53 15.26 3.80 -5.58
N PRO A 54 14.66 4.73 -4.83
CA PRO A 54 13.22 4.79 -4.66
C PRO A 54 12.51 4.96 -6.01
N VAL A 55 11.48 4.14 -6.24
CA VAL A 55 10.75 4.09 -7.51
C VAL A 55 9.43 4.84 -7.36
N PRO A 56 9.17 5.88 -8.17
CA PRO A 56 7.84 6.47 -8.26
C PRO A 56 6.92 5.50 -8.99
N VAL A 57 5.87 5.04 -8.32
CA VAL A 57 4.86 4.14 -8.88
C VAL A 57 3.47 4.76 -8.85
N THR A 58 2.67 4.41 -9.84
CA THR A 58 1.25 4.72 -9.85
C THR A 58 0.49 3.60 -9.16
N LEU A 59 -0.32 3.93 -8.17
CA LEU A 59 -1.24 3.03 -7.48
C LEU A 59 -2.68 3.27 -7.92
N VAL A 60 -3.46 2.20 -7.92
CA VAL A 60 -4.90 2.20 -8.19
C VAL A 60 -5.59 1.56 -7.00
N THR A 61 -6.60 2.23 -6.45
CA THR A 61 -7.40 1.67 -5.35
C THR A 61 -8.34 0.59 -5.88
N GLN A 62 -8.53 -0.47 -5.08
CA GLN A 62 -9.50 -1.51 -5.43
C GLN A 62 -10.95 -1.06 -5.23
N SER A 63 -11.15 -0.10 -4.31
CA SER A 63 -12.44 0.56 -4.05
C SER A 63 -12.47 1.97 -4.65
N PRO A 64 -13.65 2.53 -4.99
CA PRO A 64 -13.76 3.89 -5.46
C PRO A 64 -13.25 4.87 -4.41
N LEU A 65 -12.23 5.67 -4.75
CA LEU A 65 -11.76 6.72 -3.85
C LEU A 65 -12.81 7.85 -3.81
N PRO A 66 -13.30 8.25 -2.63
CA PRO A 66 -14.22 9.37 -2.51
C PRO A 66 -13.56 10.67 -2.96
N ALA A 67 -14.31 11.54 -3.64
CA ALA A 67 -13.79 12.81 -4.17
C ALA A 67 -13.18 13.72 -3.08
N SER A 68 -13.66 13.61 -1.84
CA SER A 68 -13.12 14.30 -0.67
C SER A 68 -11.67 13.96 -0.36
N ARG A 69 -11.14 12.85 -0.87
CA ARG A 69 -9.75 12.39 -0.67
C ARG A 69 -8.78 12.88 -1.73
N SER A 70 -9.27 13.49 -2.80
CA SER A 70 -8.40 13.97 -3.88
C SER A 70 -7.44 15.05 -3.36
N GLY A 71 -6.13 14.81 -3.50
CA GLY A 71 -5.08 15.72 -3.03
C GLY A 71 -4.72 15.58 -1.55
N GLN A 72 -5.35 14.67 -0.81
CA GLN A 72 -4.93 14.33 0.55
C GLN A 72 -3.68 13.44 0.53
N MET A 73 -2.84 13.59 1.56
CA MET A 73 -1.76 12.64 1.81
C MET A 73 -2.30 11.42 2.54
N ALA A 74 -1.85 10.24 2.15
CA ALA A 74 -2.13 8.98 2.83
C ALA A 74 -0.80 8.30 3.20
N GLN A 75 -0.79 7.61 4.33
CA GLN A 75 0.33 6.77 4.70
C GLN A 75 0.22 5.44 3.96
N LEU A 76 1.24 5.12 3.16
CA LEU A 76 1.35 3.83 2.50
C LEU A 76 1.89 2.78 3.48
N ARG A 77 1.19 1.66 3.59
CA ARG A 77 1.55 0.52 4.42
C ARG A 77 1.59 -0.73 3.54
N ILE A 78 2.65 -1.53 3.68
CA ILE A 78 2.75 -2.82 3.01
C ILE A 78 2.54 -3.89 4.07
N VAL A 79 1.46 -4.66 3.91
CA VAL A 79 1.01 -5.64 4.89
C VAL A 79 1.26 -7.03 4.33
N ARG A 80 2.08 -7.79 5.06
CA ARG A 80 2.29 -9.21 4.78
C ARG A 80 1.30 -10.03 5.60
N GLU A 81 0.44 -10.78 4.94
CA GLU A 81 -0.28 -11.86 5.59
C GLU A 81 0.71 -12.99 5.86
N VAL A 82 1.19 -13.09 7.09
CA VAL A 82 1.98 -14.25 7.52
C VAL A 82 0.98 -15.34 7.88
N PRO A 83 0.89 -16.45 7.11
CA PRO A 83 0.06 -17.57 7.53
C PRO A 83 0.61 -18.05 8.86
N LEU A 84 -0.20 -17.94 9.93
CA LEU A 84 0.11 -18.54 11.22
C LEU A 84 0.12 -20.06 11.02
N LEU A 85 1.29 -20.61 10.70
CA LEU A 85 1.56 -22.04 10.77
C LEU A 85 1.46 -22.46 12.24
N GLY A 86 0.24 -22.74 12.69
CA GLY A 86 -0.05 -23.38 13.97
C GLY A 86 0.12 -22.49 15.20
N GLY A 87 -0.97 -21.86 15.62
CA GLY A 87 -1.21 -21.52 17.01
C GLY A 87 -0.82 -20.10 17.47
N ILE A 88 -1.80 -19.45 18.09
CA ILE A 88 -1.64 -18.42 19.14
C ILE A 88 -0.95 -17.09 18.77
N PHE A 89 -1.46 -16.31 17.80
CA PHE A 89 -1.34 -14.83 17.88
C PHE A 89 -2.62 -14.17 17.37
N GLY A 90 -3.57 -14.04 18.30
CA GLY A 90 -4.71 -13.15 18.12
C GLY A 90 -4.24 -11.69 18.19
N ARG A 91 -4.65 -10.91 17.20
CA ARG A 91 -5.06 -9.50 17.31
C ARG A 91 -4.17 -8.67 18.26
N SER A 92 -3.15 -8.00 17.71
CA SER A 92 -2.47 -6.88 18.38
C SER A 92 -3.45 -5.72 18.56
N GLY A 93 -4.34 -5.84 19.55
CA GLY A 93 -5.06 -4.76 20.20
C GLY A 93 -4.50 -4.66 21.61
N ALA A 94 -3.42 -3.89 21.79
CA ALA A 94 -2.96 -3.52 23.11
C ALA A 94 -4.01 -2.60 23.75
N VAL A 95 -4.99 -3.18 24.45
CA VAL A 95 -5.80 -2.48 25.44
C VAL A 95 -5.12 -2.74 26.78
N PHE A 96 -4.28 -1.81 27.22
CA PHE A 96 -3.88 -1.75 28.62
C PHE A 96 -4.81 -0.76 29.33
N GLY A 97 -5.81 -1.32 30.01
CA GLY A 97 -6.59 -0.67 31.05
C GLY A 97 -6.54 -1.55 32.30
N GLY A 98 -6.22 -0.95 33.45
CA GLY A 98 -6.10 -1.61 34.75
C GLY A 98 -5.23 -0.79 35.69
#